data_AF-A0A432CF88-F1
#
_entry.id   AF-A0A432CF88-F1
#
_cell.length_a   1.000
_cell.length_b   1.000
_cell.length_c   1.000
_cell.angle_alpha   90.00
_cell.angle_beta   90.00
_cell.angle_gamma   90.00
#
_symmetry.space_group_name_H-M   'P 1'
#
loop_
_entity.id
_entity.type
_entity.pdbx_description
1 polymer ?
#
loop_
_entity_poly.entity_id
_entity_poly.type
_entity_poly.pdbx_seq_one_letter_code
_entity_poly.pdbx_strand_id
1 'polypeptide(L)'
;MKNTKIIAIVTFLIIFALPSKFYGQSDANQKAKEGANFICDCTKKSLDKNGINTSKLAEIYNSYQLKGSLLSKYNADVKKINNQMNLKYSLVEADIYLCRDKFRQQYSNYLKNKTFLDKMQTIINTNPFTNGSKLIKNLASNL
;
A
#
# COMPACT_ATOMS: atom_id res chain seq x y z
N MET A 1 31.96 -62.48 -10.43
CA MET A 1 33.07 -61.62 -9.96
C MET A 1 33.54 -60.74 -11.12
N LYS A 2 33.60 -59.41 -10.89
CA LYS A 2 34.46 -58.38 -11.54
C LYS A 2 34.32 -58.20 -13.07
N ASN A 3 34.41 -57.04 -13.72
CA ASN A 3 34.48 -55.58 -13.53
C ASN A 3 33.99 -55.05 -14.93
N THR A 4 33.51 -53.86 -15.22
CA THR A 4 34.01 -52.51 -14.91
C THR A 4 32.97 -51.52 -15.45
N LYS A 5 32.67 -50.46 -14.69
CA LYS A 5 31.87 -49.31 -15.11
C LYS A 5 32.70 -48.35 -15.97
N ILE A 6 32.10 -47.77 -17.02
CA ILE A 6 32.54 -46.56 -17.75
C ILE A 6 31.23 -45.84 -18.15
N ILE A 7 30.70 -44.83 -17.44
CA ILE A 7 31.03 -43.38 -17.32
C ILE A 7 31.09 -42.61 -18.65
N ALA A 8 30.05 -41.79 -18.92
CA ALA A 8 30.11 -40.32 -19.12
C ALA A 8 28.78 -39.84 -19.79
N ILE A 9 27.90 -39.08 -19.12
CA ILE A 9 27.80 -37.59 -19.10
C ILE A 9 27.45 -37.08 -20.51
N VAL A 10 26.31 -36.44 -20.80
CA VAL A 10 25.96 -35.07 -20.40
C VAL A 10 24.43 -34.93 -20.30
N THR A 11 23.87 -34.98 -19.09
CA THR A 11 22.56 -34.34 -18.87
C THR A 11 22.85 -32.85 -18.78
N PHE A 12 22.45 -32.14 -19.83
CA PHE A 12 22.62 -30.70 -20.02
C PHE A 12 21.89 -29.95 -18.89
N LEU A 13 22.55 -29.83 -17.74
CA LEU A 13 22.20 -28.86 -16.69
C LEU A 13 22.51 -27.48 -17.26
N ILE A 14 21.61 -26.97 -18.10
CA ILE A 14 21.46 -25.53 -18.26
C ILE A 14 20.87 -25.05 -16.94
N ILE A 15 21.75 -24.90 -15.96
CA ILE A 15 21.55 -23.95 -14.88
C ILE A 15 21.47 -22.63 -15.62
N PHE A 16 20.24 -22.17 -15.87
CA PHE A 16 19.96 -20.79 -16.21
C PHE A 16 20.55 -19.94 -15.08
N ALA A 17 21.81 -19.54 -15.22
CA ALA A 17 22.36 -18.39 -14.55
C ALA A 17 21.71 -17.15 -15.17
N LEU A 18 20.38 -17.04 -15.00
CA LEU A 18 19.70 -15.77 -15.17
C LEU A 18 20.32 -14.85 -14.13
N PRO A 19 20.81 -13.65 -14.52
CA PRO A 19 21.43 -12.74 -13.59
C PRO A 19 20.44 -12.48 -12.45
N SER A 20 20.86 -12.84 -11.23
CA SER A 20 20.10 -12.76 -9.97
C SER A 20 19.46 -11.38 -9.70
N LYS A 21 19.87 -10.36 -10.44
CA LYS A 21 19.31 -9.01 -10.42
C LYS A 21 17.84 -8.93 -10.86
N PHE A 22 17.37 -9.75 -11.80
CA PHE A 22 15.98 -9.69 -12.27
C PHE A 22 14.99 -10.33 -11.29
N TYR A 23 15.36 -11.44 -10.64
CA TYR A 23 14.53 -12.08 -9.63
C TYR A 23 14.37 -11.22 -8.37
N GLY A 24 15.46 -10.57 -7.91
CA GLY A 24 15.41 -9.67 -6.75
C GLY A 24 14.59 -8.39 -6.98
N GLN A 25 14.59 -7.83 -8.20
CA GLN A 25 13.77 -6.68 -8.54
C GLN A 25 12.28 -7.05 -8.67
N SER A 26 11.98 -8.24 -9.22
CA SER A 26 10.61 -8.77 -9.29
C SER A 26 10.02 -9.01 -7.90
N ASP A 27 10.79 -9.64 -6.99
CA ASP A 27 10.37 -9.89 -5.61
C ASP A 27 10.17 -8.60 -4.83
N ALA A 28 11.12 -7.67 -4.86
CA ALA A 28 10.98 -6.38 -4.18
C ALA A 28 9.75 -5.58 -4.66
N ASN A 29 9.46 -5.63 -5.97
CA ASN A 29 8.26 -5.00 -6.54
C ASN A 29 6.97 -5.65 -6.06
N GLN A 30 6.92 -6.98 -6.02
CA GLN A 30 5.76 -7.73 -5.54
C GLN A 30 5.54 -7.44 -4.05
N LYS A 31 6.58 -7.55 -3.23
CA LYS A 31 6.54 -7.29 -1.79
C LYS A 31 6.13 -5.85 -1.49
N ALA A 32 6.56 -4.89 -2.32
CA ALA A 32 6.11 -3.50 -2.19
C ALA A 32 4.60 -3.35 -2.44
N LYS A 33 4.03 -4.07 -3.42
CA LYS A 33 2.57 -4.06 -3.64
C LYS A 33 1.84 -4.69 -2.46
N GLU A 34 2.31 -5.84 -1.98
CA GLU A 34 1.74 -6.54 -0.82
C GLU A 34 1.77 -5.66 0.43
N GLY A 35 2.92 -5.04 0.71
CA GLY A 35 3.11 -4.14 1.83
C GLY A 35 2.26 -2.87 1.73
N ALA A 36 2.10 -2.31 0.54
CA ALA A 36 1.31 -1.10 0.35
C ALA A 36 -0.17 -1.39 0.52
N ASN A 37 -0.65 -2.49 -0.06
CA ASN A 37 -2.01 -2.96 0.11
C ASN A 37 -2.32 -3.24 1.58
N PHE A 38 -1.37 -3.84 2.33
CA PHE A 38 -1.51 -4.03 3.77
C PHE A 38 -1.77 -2.70 4.52
N ILE A 39 -0.98 -1.65 4.23
CA ILE A 39 -1.15 -0.33 4.86
C ILE A 39 -2.47 0.32 4.44
N CYS A 40 -2.81 0.28 3.14
CA CYS A 40 -4.03 0.85 2.61
C CYS A 40 -5.29 0.16 3.18
N ASP A 41 -5.30 -1.17 3.22
CA ASP A 41 -6.40 -1.97 3.75
C ASP A 41 -6.56 -1.76 5.25
N CYS A 42 -5.46 -1.68 6.00
CA CYS A 42 -5.54 -1.34 7.41
C CYS A 42 -6.16 0.05 7.60
N THR A 43 -5.70 1.04 6.84
CA THR A 43 -6.23 2.40 6.93
C THR A 43 -7.72 2.42 6.63
N LYS A 44 -8.14 1.74 5.56
CA LYS A 44 -9.56 1.58 5.23
C LYS A 44 -10.36 0.94 6.37
N LYS A 45 -9.89 -0.19 6.92
CA LYS A 45 -10.55 -0.90 8.03
C LYS A 45 -10.66 -0.03 9.28
N SER A 46 -9.61 0.72 9.61
CA SER A 46 -9.60 1.67 10.72
C SER A 46 -10.65 2.77 10.52
N LEU A 47 -10.70 3.36 9.33
CA LEU A 47 -11.70 4.37 8.98
C LEU A 47 -13.13 3.80 9.06
N ASP A 48 -13.38 2.65 8.43
CA ASP A 48 -14.69 1.99 8.42
C ASP A 48 -15.16 1.64 9.85
N LYS A 49 -14.30 1.01 10.66
CA LYS A 49 -14.56 0.65 12.06
C LYS A 49 -14.93 1.86 12.91
N ASN A 50 -14.41 3.03 12.58
CA ASN A 50 -14.67 4.28 13.31
C ASN A 50 -15.82 5.10 12.69
N GLY A 51 -16.57 4.54 11.73
CA GLY A 51 -17.78 5.16 11.18
C GLY A 51 -17.53 6.22 10.11
N ILE A 52 -16.30 6.30 9.58
CA ILE A 52 -15.99 7.15 8.43
C ILE A 52 -16.51 6.45 7.17
N ASN A 53 -17.28 7.16 6.33
CA ASN A 53 -17.77 6.62 5.08
C ASN A 53 -16.64 6.51 4.03
N THR A 54 -15.92 5.37 4.01
CA THR A 54 -14.78 5.18 3.11
C THR A 54 -15.18 5.08 1.64
N SER A 55 -16.40 4.62 1.33
CA SER A 55 -16.93 4.60 -0.04
C SER A 55 -17.05 6.02 -0.58
N LYS A 56 -17.66 6.93 0.20
CA LYS A 56 -17.79 8.32 -0.18
C LYS A 56 -16.44 9.05 -0.18
N LEU A 57 -15.57 8.75 0.78
CA LEU A 57 -14.19 9.27 0.80
C LEU A 57 -13.45 8.94 -0.50
N ALA A 58 -13.51 7.67 -0.94
CA ALA A 58 -12.86 7.23 -2.17
C ALA A 58 -13.49 7.87 -3.42
N GLU A 59 -14.82 8.00 -3.45
CA GLU A 59 -15.53 8.68 -4.54
C GLU A 59 -15.08 10.15 -4.68
N ILE A 60 -15.03 10.90 -3.57
CA ILE A 60 -14.58 12.30 -3.55
C ILE A 60 -13.12 12.39 -3.98
N TYR A 61 -12.25 11.55 -3.41
CA TYR A 61 -10.83 11.55 -3.73
C TYR A 61 -10.60 11.30 -5.22
N ASN A 62 -11.18 10.24 -5.77
CA ASN A 62 -11.04 9.89 -7.18
C ASN A 62 -11.60 10.99 -8.08
N SER A 63 -12.77 11.54 -7.74
CA SER A 63 -13.33 12.67 -8.49
C SER A 63 -12.40 13.89 -8.47
N TYR A 64 -11.77 14.20 -7.34
CA TYR A 64 -10.84 15.33 -7.23
C TYR A 64 -9.56 15.08 -8.03
N GLN A 65 -8.98 13.88 -7.97
CA GLN A 65 -7.80 13.53 -8.77
C GLN A 65 -8.08 13.64 -10.28
N LEU A 66 -9.31 13.29 -10.71
CA LEU A 66 -9.71 13.39 -12.11
C LEU A 66 -10.06 14.82 -12.57
N LYS A 67 -10.66 15.63 -11.70
CA LYS A 67 -11.17 16.97 -12.07
C LYS A 67 -10.21 18.12 -11.72
N GLY A 68 -9.28 17.89 -10.80
CA GLY A 68 -8.41 18.92 -10.24
C GLY A 68 -9.11 19.89 -9.27
N SER A 69 -10.41 19.70 -9.01
CA SER A 69 -11.21 20.57 -8.15
C SER A 69 -12.35 19.80 -7.46
N LEU A 70 -12.88 20.37 -6.38
CA LEU A 70 -14.03 19.82 -5.66
C LEU A 70 -15.33 20.13 -6.41
N LEU A 71 -16.11 19.09 -6.71
CA LEU A 71 -17.47 19.26 -7.24
C LEU A 71 -18.43 19.68 -6.11
N SER A 72 -19.28 20.67 -6.38
CA SER A 72 -20.24 21.24 -5.41
C SER A 72 -21.13 20.19 -4.74
N LYS A 73 -21.52 19.13 -5.48
CA LYS A 73 -22.32 18.01 -4.96
C LYS A 73 -21.69 17.29 -3.75
N TYR A 74 -20.38 17.44 -3.54
CA TYR A 74 -19.67 16.79 -2.44
C TYR A 74 -19.44 17.71 -1.23
N ASN A 75 -19.85 18.97 -1.25
CA ASN A 75 -19.56 19.91 -0.16
C ASN A 75 -20.07 19.42 1.21
N ALA A 76 -21.31 18.90 1.25
CA ALA A 76 -21.90 18.35 2.48
C ALA A 76 -21.16 17.10 2.96
N ASP A 77 -20.79 16.21 2.04
CA ASP A 77 -20.04 14.99 2.35
C ASP A 77 -18.64 15.31 2.88
N VAL A 78 -17.94 16.30 2.30
CA VAL A 78 -16.63 16.76 2.78
C VAL A 78 -16.73 17.25 4.22
N LYS A 79 -17.70 18.13 4.53
CA LYS A 79 -17.91 18.64 5.91
C LYS A 79 -18.23 17.49 6.87
N LYS A 80 -19.10 16.57 6.47
CA LYS A 80 -19.49 15.41 7.27
C LYS A 80 -18.30 14.49 7.57
N ILE A 81 -17.55 14.09 6.55
CA ILE A 81 -16.39 13.20 6.69
C ILE A 81 -15.31 13.87 7.53
N ASN A 82 -15.03 15.17 7.31
CA ASN A 82 -14.06 15.92 8.11
C ASN A 82 -14.43 15.90 9.60
N ASN A 83 -15.70 16.14 9.92
CA ASN A 83 -16.18 16.10 11.30
C ASN A 83 -16.03 14.70 11.92
N GLN A 84 -16.39 13.65 11.17
CA GLN A 84 -16.21 12.27 11.63
C GLN A 84 -14.74 11.93 11.91
N MET A 85 -13.84 12.32 11.01
CA MET A 85 -12.40 12.10 11.20
C MET A 85 -11.85 12.86 12.40
N ASN A 86 -12.27 14.11 12.62
CA ASN A 86 -11.82 14.89 13.77
C ASN A 86 -12.29 14.27 15.10
N LEU A 87 -13.54 13.81 15.17
CA LEU A 87 -14.09 13.16 16.36
C LEU A 87 -13.42 11.82 16.68
N LYS A 88 -12.85 11.16 15.68
CA LYS A 88 -12.28 9.80 15.80
C LYS A 88 -10.77 9.75 15.58
N TYR A 89 -10.12 10.91 15.49
CA TYR A 89 -8.72 11.03 15.08
C TYR A 89 -7.81 10.10 15.88
N SER A 90 -7.85 10.19 17.21
CA SER A 90 -7.00 9.40 18.10
C SER A 90 -7.21 7.88 17.95
N LEU A 91 -8.45 7.44 17.70
CA LEU A 91 -8.75 6.01 17.51
C LEU A 91 -8.22 5.51 16.17
N VAL A 92 -8.42 6.30 15.12
CA VAL A 92 -7.90 5.99 13.78
C VAL A 92 -6.37 5.97 13.79
N GLU A 93 -5.76 6.94 14.47
CA GLU A 93 -4.30 7.05 14.59
C GLU A 93 -3.70 5.85 15.36
N ALA A 94 -4.30 5.45 16.48
CA ALA A 94 -3.87 4.28 17.24
C ALA A 94 -3.92 2.98 16.41
N ASP A 95 -5.00 2.76 15.67
CA ASP A 95 -5.14 1.59 14.78
C ASP A 95 -4.06 1.63 13.66
N ILE A 96 -3.75 2.81 13.12
CA ILE A 96 -2.68 2.98 12.11
C ILE A 96 -1.31 2.68 12.70
N TYR A 97 -0.99 3.13 13.92
CA TYR A 97 0.29 2.81 14.57
C TYR A 97 0.47 1.30 14.73
N LEU A 98 -0.55 0.59 15.21
CA LEU A 98 -0.52 -0.87 15.34
C LEU A 98 -0.26 -1.55 14.00
N CYS A 99 -0.84 -1.04 12.92
CA CYS A 99 -0.57 -1.57 11.58
C CYS A 99 0.84 -1.27 11.09
N ARG A 100 1.38 -0.08 11.38
CA ARG A 100 2.77 0.25 11.02
C ARG A 100 3.76 -0.67 11.73
N ASP A 101 3.49 -1.05 12.98
CA ASP A 101 4.35 -1.98 13.71
C ASP A 101 4.27 -3.40 13.16
N LYS A 102 3.06 -3.90 12.85
CA LYS A 102 2.90 -5.19 12.15
C LYS A 102 3.59 -5.21 10.79
N PHE A 103 3.47 -4.13 10.02
CA PHE A 103 4.16 -3.96 8.75
C PHE A 103 5.68 -4.03 8.94
N ARG A 104 6.24 -3.30 9.91
CA ARG A 104 7.69 -3.31 10.18
C ARG A 104 8.19 -4.71 10.53
N GLN A 105 7.42 -5.47 11.32
CA GLN A 105 7.76 -6.85 11.66
C GLN A 105 7.76 -7.75 10.41
N GLN A 106 6.67 -7.71 9.63
CA GLN A 106 6.47 -8.57 8.46
C GLN A 106 7.45 -8.27 7.32
N TYR A 107 7.77 -7.00 7.09
CA TYR A 107 8.60 -6.55 5.97
C TYR A 107 9.99 -6.06 6.39
N SER A 108 10.45 -6.42 7.60
CA SER A 108 11.73 -5.99 8.18
C SER A 108 12.92 -6.12 7.22
N ASN A 109 13.01 -7.24 6.51
CA ASN A 109 14.08 -7.51 5.53
C ASN A 109 14.07 -6.58 4.32
N TYR A 110 12.92 -5.96 4.00
CA TYR A 110 12.74 -5.08 2.84
C TYR A 110 12.85 -3.60 3.19
N LEU A 111 12.89 -3.22 4.48
CA LEU A 111 12.93 -1.82 4.91
C LEU A 111 14.21 -1.06 4.51
N LYS A 112 15.26 -1.76 4.05
CA LYS A 112 16.49 -1.16 3.51
C LYS A 112 16.53 -1.17 1.98
N ASN A 113 15.55 -1.78 1.32
CA ASN A 113 15.50 -1.88 -0.14
C ASN A 113 14.82 -0.64 -0.74
N LYS A 114 15.58 0.18 -1.47
CA LYS A 114 15.09 1.42 -2.08
C LYS A 114 13.92 1.19 -3.05
N THR A 115 14.00 0.21 -3.95
CA THR A 115 12.93 -0.11 -4.89
C THR A 115 11.64 -0.48 -4.17
N PHE A 116 11.74 -1.24 -3.09
CA PHE A 116 10.60 -1.57 -2.24
C PHE A 116 9.97 -0.30 -1.66
N LEU A 117 10.77 0.57 -1.04
CA LEU A 117 10.30 1.81 -0.40
C LEU A 117 9.69 2.81 -1.40
N ASP A 118 10.33 3.03 -2.54
CA ASP A 118 9.86 3.97 -3.57
C ASP A 118 8.51 3.51 -4.15
N LYS A 119 8.37 2.20 -4.40
CA LYS A 119 7.14 1.62 -4.94
C LYS A 119 6.01 1.63 -3.91
N MET A 120 6.32 1.29 -2.66
CA MET A 120 5.41 1.43 -1.52
C MET A 120 4.84 2.84 -1.41
N GLN A 121 5.74 3.84 -1.39
CA GLN A 121 5.38 5.24 -1.23
C GLN A 121 4.47 5.72 -2.37
N THR A 122 4.77 5.32 -3.61
CA THR A 122 3.94 5.64 -4.78
C THR A 122 2.50 5.15 -4.60
N ILE A 123 2.33 3.89 -4.19
CA ILE A 123 1.00 3.28 -4.00
C ILE A 123 0.26 3.97 -2.84
N ILE A 124 0.93 4.17 -1.70
CA ILE A 124 0.34 4.84 -0.53
C ILE A 124 -0.08 6.28 -0.84
N ASN A 125 0.74 7.04 -1.57
CA ASN A 125 0.46 8.45 -1.85
C ASN A 125 -0.69 8.64 -2.86
N THR A 126 -1.05 7.60 -3.60
CA THR A 126 -2.12 7.64 -4.60
C THR A 126 -3.40 6.95 -4.12
N ASN A 127 -3.37 6.30 -2.96
CA ASN A 127 -4.52 5.56 -2.45
C ASN A 127 -5.52 6.49 -1.71
N PRO A 128 -6.83 6.33 -1.96
CA PRO A 128 -7.86 7.17 -1.36
C PRO A 128 -7.96 7.07 0.16
N PHE A 129 -7.57 5.96 0.78
CA PHE A 129 -7.74 5.76 2.22
C PHE A 129 -6.59 6.37 3.02
N THR A 130 -5.38 6.33 2.48
CA THR A 130 -4.17 6.90 3.09
C THR A 130 -4.02 8.39 2.80
N ASN A 131 -4.42 8.85 1.61
CA ASN A 131 -4.25 10.26 1.21
C ASN A 131 -5.57 11.04 1.15
N GLY A 132 -6.72 10.37 1.12
CA GLY A 132 -8.03 11.02 1.07
C GLY A 132 -8.34 11.83 2.33
N SER A 133 -7.95 11.36 3.52
CA SER A 133 -8.16 12.10 4.77
C SER A 133 -7.47 13.48 4.75
N LYS A 134 -6.25 13.54 4.19
CA LYS A 134 -5.51 14.80 4.00
C LYS A 134 -6.23 15.72 3.02
N LEU A 135 -6.71 15.17 1.90
CA LEU A 135 -7.51 15.92 0.93
C LEU A 135 -8.77 16.49 1.58
N ILE A 136 -9.56 15.68 2.28
CA ILE A 136 -10.79 16.12 2.93
C ILE A 136 -10.52 17.24 3.95
N LYS A 137 -9.47 17.13 4.76
CA LYS A 137 -9.09 18.18 5.72
C LYS A 137 -8.77 19.51 5.02
N ASN A 138 -8.00 19.44 3.93
CA ASN A 138 -7.66 20.62 3.13
C ASN A 138 -8.92 21.23 2.48
N LEU A 139 -9.79 20.41 1.89
CA LEU A 139 -11.02 20.87 1.26
C LEU A 139 -11.97 21.51 2.27
N ALA A 140 -12.16 20.89 3.43
CA ALA A 140 -13.04 21.41 4.48
C ALA A 140 -12.59 22.76 5.03
N SER A 141 -11.29 23.07 4.99
CA SER A 141 -10.75 24.37 5.43
C SER A 141 -11.05 25.51 4.45
N ASN A 142 -11.48 25.18 3.23
CA ASN A 142 -11.79 26.13 2.15
C ASN A 142 -13.30 26.23 1.84
N LEU A 143 -14.16 25.62 2.66
CA LEU A 143 -15.62 25.51 2.49
C LEU A 143 -16.40 26.14 3.65
#